data_AF-A0A1I7CAA8-F1
#
_entry.id   AF-A0A1I7CAA8-F1
#
_cell.length_a   1.000
_cell.length_b   1.000
_cell.length_c   1.000
_cell.angle_alpha   90.00
_cell.angle_beta   90.00
_cell.angle_gamma   90.00
#
_symmetry.space_group_name_H-M   'P 1'
#
loop_
_entity.id
_entity.type
_entity.pdbx_description
1 polymer ?
#
loop_
_entity_poly.entity_id
_entity_poly.type
_entity_poly.pdbx_seq_one_letter_code
_entity_poly.pdbx_strand_id
1 'polypeptide(L)' 'MGDWRELLQDLPLESRLKALLVYELASDRVPGQPLEVTTAAVRAVARAEGLDTGQPWIEAAAARISAEPVGRPRA' A
#
# COMPACT_ATOMS: atom_id res chain seq x y z
N MET A 1 -15.28 4.02 3.43
CA MET A 1 -14.21 3.16 2.91
C MET A 1 -13.43 2.70 4.14
N GLY A 2 -13.41 1.40 4.43
CA GLY A 2 -12.78 0.85 5.64
C GLY A 2 -11.27 1.07 5.64
N ASP A 3 -10.63 0.99 6.81
CA ASP A 3 -9.17 1.04 6.87
C ASP A 3 -8.61 -0.25 6.25
N TRP A 4 -7.79 -0.12 5.21
CA TRP A 4 -7.16 -1.27 4.53
C TRP A 4 -6.36 -2.15 5.51
N ARG A 5 -5.93 -1.59 6.64
CA ARG A 5 -5.25 -2.31 7.73
C ARG A 5 -6.12 -3.41 8.35
N GLU A 6 -7.44 -3.32 8.25
CA GLU A 6 -8.36 -4.38 8.70
C GLU A 6 -8.11 -5.69 7.94
N LEU A 7 -7.67 -5.61 6.68
CA LEU A 7 -7.35 -6.76 5.83
C LEU A 7 -6.03 -7.44 6.22
N LEU A 8 -5.28 -6.88 7.16
CA LEU A 8 -4.00 -7.44 7.62
C LEU A 8 -4.15 -8.36 8.83
N GLN A 9 -5.30 -8.37 9.54
CA GLN A 9 -5.42 -8.96 10.88
C GLN A 9 -5.08 -10.46 10.93
N ASP A 10 -5.38 -11.20 9.86
CA ASP A 10 -5.13 -12.64 9.76
C ASP A 10 -3.73 -13.00 9.27
N LEU A 11 -2.91 -12.00 8.93
CA LEU A 11 -1.55 -12.24 8.46
C LEU A 11 -0.57 -12.47 9.63
N PRO A 12 0.47 -13.32 9.42
CA PRO A 12 1.60 -13.40 10.34
C PRO A 12 2.18 -12.02 10.65
N LEU A 13 2.69 -11.82 11.88
CA LEU A 13 3.21 -10.52 12.32
C LEU A 13 4.25 -9.93 11.35
N GLU A 14 5.18 -10.74 10.87
CA GLU A 14 6.18 -10.32 9.89
C GLU A 14 5.52 -9.76 8.61
N SER A 15 4.55 -10.47 8.05
CA SER A 15 3.82 -10.05 6.84
C SER A 15 3.03 -8.77 7.08
N ARG A 16 2.44 -8.59 8.28
CA ARG A 16 1.75 -7.34 8.65
C ARG A 16 2.71 -6.15 8.68
N LEU A 17 3.89 -6.32 9.30
CA LEU A 17 4.90 -5.27 9.38
C LEU A 17 5.43 -4.89 7.99
N LYS A 18 5.70 -5.88 7.13
CA LYS A 18 6.11 -5.64 5.75
C LYS A 18 5.01 -4.95 4.94
N ALA A 19 3.74 -5.33 5.09
CA ALA A 19 2.64 -4.65 4.40
C ALA A 19 2.51 -3.17 4.80
N LEU A 20 2.71 -2.85 6.09
CA LEU A 20 2.77 -1.46 6.56
C LEU A 20 3.97 -0.71 5.96
N LEU A 21 5.15 -1.33 5.92
CA LEU A 21 6.34 -0.74 5.27
C LEU A 21 6.10 -0.49 3.77
N VAL A 22 5.51 -1.46 3.07
CA VAL A 22 5.15 -1.35 1.65
C VAL A 22 4.24 -0.16 1.42
N TYR A 23 3.21 0.00 2.25
CA TYR A 23 2.31 1.14 2.16
C TYR A 23 3.07 2.47 2.28
N GLU A 24 3.90 2.64 3.30
CA GLU A 24 4.64 3.90 3.50
C GLU A 24 5.60 4.17 2.35
N LEU A 25 6.34 3.16 1.89
CA LEU A 25 7.28 3.25 0.77
C LEU A 25 6.60 3.54 -0.57
N ALA A 26 5.39 3.05 -0.80
CA ALA A 26 4.61 3.36 -1.99
C ALA A 26 4.00 4.75 -1.89
N SER A 27 3.47 5.11 -0.72
CA SER A 27 2.84 6.41 -0.47
C SER A 27 3.81 7.58 -0.60
N ASP A 28 5.08 7.39 -0.25
CA ASP A 28 6.15 8.38 -0.43
C ASP A 28 6.47 8.63 -1.92
N ARG A 29 6.40 7.57 -2.75
CA ARG A 29 6.82 7.63 -4.16
C ARG A 29 5.72 8.04 -5.12
N VAL A 30 4.49 7.62 -4.88
CA VAL A 30 3.36 7.81 -5.81
C VAL A 30 2.11 8.43 -5.17
N PRO A 31 2.24 9.48 -4.33
CA PRO A 31 1.06 10.11 -3.72
C PRO A 31 0.17 10.75 -4.78
N GLY A 32 -1.13 10.47 -4.75
CA GLY A 32 -2.12 11.07 -5.65
C GLY A 32 -1.98 10.68 -7.13
N GLN A 33 -1.15 9.69 -7.44
CA GLN A 33 -1.04 9.13 -8.79
C GLN A 33 -2.31 8.32 -9.13
N PRO A 34 -2.58 8.06 -10.42
CA PRO A 34 -3.69 7.20 -10.84
C PRO A 34 -3.67 5.84 -10.13
N LEU A 35 -4.86 5.27 -9.87
CA LEU A 35 -5.00 4.01 -9.12
C LEU A 35 -4.20 2.86 -9.73
N GLU A 36 -4.17 2.74 -11.05
CA GLU A 36 -3.43 1.69 -11.77
C GLU A 36 -1.92 1.80 -11.53
N VAL A 37 -1.38 3.02 -11.63
CA VAL A 37 0.03 3.32 -11.36
C VAL A 37 0.37 3.02 -9.89
N THR A 38 -0.51 3.44 -8.98
CA THR A 38 -0.34 3.23 -7.55
C THR A 38 -0.38 1.74 -7.19
N THR A 39 -1.30 0.98 -7.78
CA THR A 39 -1.42 -0.47 -7.58
C THR A 39 -0.18 -1.20 -8.09
N ALA A 40 0.33 -0.80 -9.27
CA ALA A 40 1.57 -1.35 -9.80
C ALA A 40 2.77 -1.07 -8.87
N ALA A 41 2.87 0.14 -8.32
CA ALA A 41 3.91 0.52 -7.37
C ALA A 41 3.82 -0.30 -6.06
N VAL A 42 2.63 -0.41 -5.46
CA VAL A 42 2.41 -1.22 -4.25
C VAL A 42 2.77 -2.68 -4.51
N ARG A 43 2.36 -3.27 -5.64
CA ARG A 43 2.73 -4.65 -6.02
C ARG A 43 4.25 -4.81 -6.20
N ALA A 44 4.92 -3.84 -6.81
CA ALA A 44 6.36 -3.90 -7.01
C ALA A 44 7.12 -3.90 -5.68
N VAL A 45 6.74 -3.04 -4.73
CA VAL A 45 7.35 -2.98 -3.40
C VAL A 45 7.00 -4.23 -2.59
N ALA A 46 5.74 -4.69 -2.61
CA ALA A 46 5.33 -5.94 -1.96
C ALA A 46 6.15 -7.15 -2.45
N ARG A 47 6.38 -7.24 -3.77
CA ARG A 47 7.22 -8.29 -4.37
C ARG A 47 8.68 -8.20 -3.89
N ALA A 48 9.24 -6.99 -3.76
CA ALA A 48 10.59 -6.80 -3.26
C ALA A 48 10.74 -7.24 -1.80
N GLU A 49 9.69 -7.07 -0.99
CA GLU A 49 9.63 -7.50 0.42
C GLU A 49 9.28 -9.00 0.58
N GLY A 50 9.08 -9.72 -0.53
CA GLY A 50 8.72 -11.14 -0.54
C GLY A 50 7.28 -11.44 -0.11
N LEU A 51 6.37 -10.47 -0.26
CA LEU A 51 4.94 -10.65 0.00
C LEU A 51 4.21 -11.20 -1.23
N ASP A 52 3.11 -11.91 -0.97
CA ASP A 52 2.18 -12.32 -2.01
C ASP A 52 1.43 -11.10 -2.59
N THR A 53 1.59 -10.87 -3.89
CA THR A 53 1.00 -9.75 -4.61
C THR A 53 -0.48 -9.93 -4.96
N GLY A 54 -1.06 -11.10 -4.67
CA GLY A 54 -2.49 -11.40 -4.83
C GLY A 54 -3.35 -10.97 -3.65
N GLN A 55 -2.76 -10.45 -2.57
CA GLN A 55 -3.51 -10.14 -1.35
C GLN A 55 -4.43 -8.92 -1.52
N PRO A 56 -5.65 -8.96 -0.93
CA PRO A 56 -6.68 -7.93 -1.14
C PRO A 56 -6.30 -6.55 -0.56
N TRP A 57 -5.39 -6.51 0.42
CA TRP A 57 -4.95 -5.26 1.02
C TRP A 57 -4.20 -4.36 0.03
N ILE A 58 -3.60 -4.93 -1.04
CA ILE A 58 -2.83 -4.18 -2.03
C ILE A 58 -3.71 -3.17 -2.78
N GLU A 59 -4.87 -3.61 -3.26
CA GLU A 59 -5.78 -2.73 -4.00
C GLU A 59 -6.43 -1.70 -3.07
N ALA A 60 -6.75 -2.09 -1.83
CA ALA A 60 -7.28 -1.19 -0.82
C ALA A 60 -6.24 -0.11 -0.38
N ALA A 61 -4.98 -0.51 -0.20
CA ALA A 61 -3.87 0.38 0.09
C ALA A 61 -3.63 1.35 -1.08
N ALA A 62 -3.60 0.84 -2.31
CA ALA A 62 -3.41 1.67 -3.50
C ALA A 62 -4.53 2.69 -3.68
N ALA A 63 -5.80 2.31 -3.44
CA ALA A 63 -6.92 3.25 -3.47
C ALA A 63 -6.76 4.37 -2.43
N ARG A 64 -6.26 4.05 -1.23
CA ARG A 64 -6.01 5.05 -0.19
C ARG A 64 -4.88 6.01 -0.53
N ILE A 65 -3.79 5.53 -1.13
CA ILE A 65 -2.64 6.35 -1.58
C ILE A 65 -3.03 7.22 -2.77
N SER A 66 -3.75 6.66 -3.74
CA SER A 66 -4.22 7.37 -4.94
C SER A 66 -5.19 8.50 -4.59
N ALA A 67 -5.93 8.38 -3.48
CA ALA A 67 -6.79 9.43 -2.95
C ALA A 67 -6.02 10.53 -2.19
N GLU A 68 -4.70 10.42 -1.99
CA GLU A 68 -3.92 11.46 -1.32
C GLU A 68 -3.72 12.69 -2.22
N PRO A 69 -3.81 13.91 -1.68
CA PRO A 69 -3.49 15.12 -2.46
C PRO A 69 -2.02 15.11 -2.90
N VAL A 70 -1.78 15.31 -4.19
CA VAL A 70 -0.43 15.48 -4.74
C VAL A 70 0.22 16.72 -4.07
N GLY A 71 1.35 16.52 -3.38
CA GLY A 71 2.16 17.62 -2.85
C GLY A 71 1.85 18.07 -1.42
N ARG A 72 1.08 17.31 -0.63
CA ARG A 72 1.00 17.59 0.82
C ARG A 72 2.28 17.06 1.49
N PRO A 73 3.12 17.90 2.11
CA PRO A 73 4.19 17.39 2.97
C PRO A 73 3.54 16.58 4.09
N ARG A 74 3.98 15.35 4.30
CA ARG A 74 3.64 14.61 5.52
C ARG A 74 4.39 15.29 6.67
N ALA A 75 3.62 15.91 7.57
CA ALA A 75 4.13 16.57 8.78
C ALA A 75 4.64 15.55 9.79
#